data_AF-W7WMP2-F1
#
_entry.id   AF-W7WMP2-F1
#
_cell.length_a   1.000
_cell.length_b   1.000
_cell.length_c   1.000
_cell.angle_alpha   90.00
_cell.angle_beta   90.00
_cell.angle_gamma   90.00
#
_symmetry.space_group_name_H-M   'P 1'
#
loop_
_entity.id
_entity.type
_entity.pdbx_description
1 polymer ?
#
loop_
_entity_poly.entity_id
_entity_poly.type
_entity_poly.pdbx_seq_one_letter_code
_entity_poly.pdbx_strand_id
1 'polypeptide(L)'
;MAVLPGVALDELWDVIGAGERAMLGMSVIVAIVSLAGLVSVVLAGLNERRRELAVLRAVGAAPRHMLFLLAIEGALVTAAGVCAGIVATAIAVLLAGPWLQQQFGITLSRSAPGSSQWLLIGGVLAAGWLASLMPGWRAYRLSLADGLSPRA
;
A
#
# COMPACT_ATOMS: atom_id res chain seq x y z
N MET A 1 30.65 -5.14 -42.81
CA MET A 1 29.79 -4.57 -41.75
C MET A 1 29.98 -5.41 -40.50
N ALA A 2 30.99 -5.10 -39.67
CA ALA A 2 31.16 -5.77 -38.39
C ALA A 2 30.12 -5.18 -37.43
N VAL A 3 29.12 -5.97 -37.06
CA VAL A 3 28.19 -5.62 -35.99
C VAL A 3 29.03 -5.53 -34.72
N LEU A 4 29.25 -4.32 -34.22
CA LEU A 4 29.93 -4.11 -32.94
C LEU A 4 29.01 -4.70 -31.87
N PRO A 5 29.39 -5.80 -31.19
CA PRO A 5 28.49 -6.47 -30.24
C PRO A 5 28.07 -5.56 -29.09
N GLY A 6 28.88 -4.53 -28.78
CA GLY A 6 28.54 -3.52 -27.78
C GLY A 6 27.25 -2.75 -28.08
N VAL A 7 27.02 -2.32 -29.33
CA VAL A 7 25.82 -1.53 -29.64
C VAL A 7 24.54 -2.36 -29.57
N ALA A 8 24.62 -3.63 -29.98
CA ALA A 8 23.48 -4.54 -29.88
C ALA A 8 23.17 -4.93 -28.42
N LEU A 9 24.19 -5.03 -27.55
CA LEU A 9 24.01 -5.28 -26.13
C LEU A 9 23.42 -4.06 -25.40
N ASP A 10 23.85 -2.84 -25.75
CA ASP A 10 23.28 -1.61 -25.21
C ASP A 10 21.81 -1.45 -25.63
N GLU A 11 21.50 -1.77 -26.90
CA GLU A 11 20.13 -1.70 -27.41
C GLU A 11 19.21 -2.73 -26.73
N LEU A 12 19.70 -3.95 -26.48
CA LEU A 12 18.99 -4.94 -25.67
C LEU A 12 18.81 -4.48 -24.22
N TRP A 13 19.84 -3.86 -23.62
CA TRP A 13 19.75 -3.38 -22.24
C TRP A 13 18.76 -2.22 -22.08
N ASP A 14 18.67 -1.33 -23.06
CA ASP A 14 17.72 -0.22 -22.99
C ASP A 14 16.27 -0.71 -23.12
N VAL A 15 16.01 -1.71 -23.99
CA VAL A 15 14.69 -2.35 -24.10
C VAL A 15 14.29 -3.05 -22.79
N ILE A 16 15.20 -3.79 -22.17
CA ILE A 16 14.94 -4.44 -20.87
C ILE A 16 14.72 -3.39 -19.78
N GLY A 17 15.55 -2.34 -19.74
CA GLY A 17 15.45 -1.26 -18.76
C GLY A 17 14.17 -0.42 -18.92
N ALA A 18 13.66 -0.25 -20.13
CA ALA A 18 12.36 0.37 -20.37
C ALA A 18 11.21 -0.50 -19.84
N GLY A 19 11.29 -1.82 -20.04
CA GLY A 19 10.33 -2.79 -19.49
C GLY A 19 10.27 -2.76 -17.96
N GLU A 20 11.43 -2.74 -17.30
CA GLU A 20 11.52 -2.63 -15.84
C GLU A 20 10.90 -1.32 -15.34
N ARG A 21 11.23 -0.18 -15.95
CA ARG A 21 10.65 1.13 -15.61
C ARG A 21 9.12 1.15 -15.77
N ALA A 22 8.60 0.51 -16.82
CA ALA A 22 7.16 0.41 -17.04
C ALA A 22 6.48 -0.43 -15.94
N MET A 23 7.07 -1.57 -15.55
CA MET A 23 6.57 -2.40 -14.45
C MET A 23 6.57 -1.64 -13.12
N LEU A 24 7.65 -0.92 -12.81
CA LEU A 24 7.72 -0.07 -11.61
C LEU A 24 6.65 1.03 -11.63
N GLY A 25 6.43 1.67 -12.79
CA GLY A 25 5.36 2.65 -12.96
C GLY A 25 3.98 2.07 -12.67
N MET A 26 3.68 0.85 -13.18
CA MET A 26 2.44 0.14 -12.86
C MET A 26 2.32 -0.15 -11.36
N SER A 27 3.39 -0.61 -10.70
CA SER A 27 3.39 -0.84 -9.26
C SER A 27 3.03 0.40 -8.46
N VAL A 28 3.56 1.58 -8.85
CA VAL A 28 3.23 2.85 -8.18
C VAL A 28 1.76 3.20 -8.36
N ILE A 29 1.21 3.06 -9.56
CA ILE A 29 -0.21 3.35 -9.82
C ILE A 29 -1.11 2.42 -8.99
N VAL A 30 -0.82 1.11 -8.99
CA VAL A 30 -1.56 0.13 -8.19
C VAL A 30 -1.49 0.47 -6.71
N ALA A 31 -0.31 0.83 -6.20
CA ALA A 31 -0.15 1.25 -4.81
C ALA A 31 -1.03 2.48 -4.47
N ILE A 32 -1.06 3.50 -5.33
CA ILE A 32 -1.92 4.68 -5.15
C ILE A 32 -3.40 4.28 -5.09
N VAL A 33 -3.85 3.42 -6.01
CA VAL A 33 -5.24 2.94 -6.05
C VAL A 33 -5.58 2.14 -4.79
N SER A 34 -4.67 1.26 -4.33
CA SER A 34 -4.85 0.51 -3.08
C SER A 34 -4.96 1.42 -1.86
N LEU A 35 -4.13 2.46 -1.77
CA LEU A 35 -4.20 3.45 -0.69
C LEU A 35 -5.52 4.23 -0.72
N ALA A 36 -5.98 4.64 -1.91
CA ALA A 36 -7.28 5.30 -2.06
C ALA A 36 -8.44 4.38 -1.66
N GLY A 37 -8.34 3.08 -1.99
CA GLY A 37 -9.29 2.06 -1.56
C GLY A 37 -9.34 1.91 -0.04
N LEU A 38 -8.18 1.80 0.61
CA LEU A 38 -8.08 1.76 2.08
C LEU A 38 -8.77 2.97 2.73
N VAL A 39 -8.45 4.18 2.27
CA VAL A 39 -9.07 5.41 2.77
C VAL A 39 -10.58 5.39 2.58
N SER A 40 -11.06 4.91 1.43
CA SER A 40 -12.50 4.83 1.13
C SER A 40 -13.23 3.86 2.05
N VAL A 41 -12.65 2.68 2.30
CA VAL A 41 -13.22 1.67 3.23
C VAL A 41 -13.27 2.21 4.65
N VAL A 42 -12.19 2.82 5.13
CA VAL A 42 -12.13 3.41 6.47
C VAL A 42 -13.14 4.55 6.62
N LEU A 43 -13.26 5.43 5.61
CA LEU A 43 -14.24 6.51 5.62
C LEU A 43 -15.68 5.99 5.59
N ALA A 44 -15.97 4.95 4.80
CA ALA A 44 -17.29 4.33 4.77
C ALA A 44 -17.65 3.76 6.15
N GLY A 45 -16.74 3.03 6.78
CA GLY A 45 -16.92 2.52 8.14
C GLY A 45 -17.12 3.62 9.19
N LEU A 46 -16.42 4.75 9.08
CA LEU A 46 -16.66 5.93 9.94
C LEU A 46 -18.06 6.53 9.73
N ASN A 47 -18.57 6.52 8.49
CA ASN A 47 -19.89 7.06 8.18
C ASN A 47 -21.00 6.19 8.77
N GLU A 48 -20.83 4.87 8.73
CA GLU A 48 -21.74 3.91 9.38
C GLU A 48 -21.69 4.03 10.92
N ARG A 49 -20.49 4.18 11.49
CA ARG A 49 -20.26 4.37 12.93
C ARG A 49 -20.54 5.80 13.41
N ARG A 50 -20.95 6.72 12.54
CA ARG A 50 -21.16 8.14 12.87
C ARG A 50 -22.19 8.33 14.00
N ARG A 51 -23.18 7.43 14.10
CA ARG A 51 -24.13 7.39 15.23
C ARG A 51 -23.47 6.98 16.54
N GLU A 52 -22.60 5.98 16.53
CA GLU A 52 -21.85 5.54 17.73
C GLU A 52 -20.88 6.63 18.19
N LEU A 53 -20.25 7.35 17.25
CA LEU A 53 -19.36 8.46 17.54
C LEU A 53 -20.08 9.64 18.20
N ALA A 54 -21.31 9.93 17.80
CA ALA A 54 -22.14 10.93 18.47
C ALA A 54 -22.44 10.53 19.93
N VAL A 55 -22.68 9.23 20.19
CA VAL A 55 -22.92 8.69 21.54
C VAL A 55 -21.64 8.72 22.39
N LEU A 56 -20.50 8.29 21.88
CA LEU A 56 -19.21 8.33 22.59
C LEU A 56 -18.80 9.76 23.00
N ARG A 57 -19.23 10.76 22.23
CA ARG A 57 -19.01 12.17 22.56
C ARG A 57 -19.97 12.71 23.61
N ALA A 58 -21.21 12.22 23.66
CA ALA A 58 -22.11 12.51 24.77
C ALA A 58 -21.54 12.03 26.12
N VAL A 59 -20.65 11.02 26.09
CA VAL A 59 -19.94 10.49 27.25
C VAL A 59 -18.56 11.16 27.48
N GLY A 60 -18.14 12.09 26.61
CA GLY A 60 -16.93 12.89 26.78
C GLY A 60 -15.64 12.31 26.17
N ALA A 61 -15.72 11.37 25.22
CA ALA A 61 -14.53 10.78 24.61
C ALA A 61 -13.68 11.80 23.83
N ALA A 62 -12.38 11.85 24.14
CA ALA A 62 -11.44 12.77 23.48
C ALA A 62 -11.10 12.33 22.04
N PRO A 63 -11.19 13.20 21.04
CA PRO A 63 -11.00 12.86 19.61
C PRO A 63 -9.59 12.39 19.24
N ARG A 64 -8.61 12.57 20.12
CA ARG A 64 -7.24 12.06 19.93
C ARG A 64 -7.18 10.53 19.97
N HIS A 65 -8.03 9.88 20.78
CA HIS A 65 -8.08 8.41 20.84
C HIS A 65 -8.57 7.80 19.53
N MET A 66 -9.57 8.42 18.89
CA MET A 66 -10.06 7.98 17.58
C MET A 66 -8.99 8.09 16.49
N LEU A 67 -8.20 9.16 16.49
CA LEU A 67 -7.11 9.32 15.53
C LEU A 67 -6.06 8.22 15.69
N PHE A 68 -5.63 7.93 16.92
CA PHE A 68 -4.66 6.86 17.19
C PHE A 68 -5.22 5.48 16.84
N LEU A 69 -6.48 5.20 17.20
CA LEU A 69 -7.12 3.93 16.90
C LEU A 69 -7.17 3.67 15.39
N LEU A 70 -7.60 4.66 14.61
CA LEU A 70 -7.72 4.55 13.16
C LEU A 70 -6.36 4.46 12.46
N ALA A 71 -5.37 5.19 12.98
CA ALA A 71 -4.00 5.12 12.48
C ALA A 71 -3.41 3.72 12.68
N ILE A 72 -3.61 3.13 13.86
CA ILE A 72 -3.19 1.75 14.17
C ILE A 72 -3.95 0.75 13.32
N GLU A 73 -5.26 0.88 13.17
CA GLU A 73 -6.07 0.00 12.32
C GLU A 73 -5.55 0.00 10.88
N GLY A 74 -5.34 1.17 10.28
CA GLY A 74 -4.74 1.28 8.95
C GLY A 74 -3.32 0.71 8.86
N ALA A 75 -2.50 0.89 9.89
CA ALA A 75 -1.17 0.28 9.95
C ALA A 75 -1.23 -1.25 9.95
N LEU A 76 -2.12 -1.82 10.77
CA LEU A 76 -2.30 -3.27 10.87
C LEU A 76 -2.84 -3.87 9.57
N VAL A 77 -3.81 -3.21 8.94
CA VAL A 77 -4.36 -3.64 7.64
C VAL A 77 -3.27 -3.59 6.56
N THR A 78 -2.47 -2.51 6.52
CA THR A 78 -1.36 -2.39 5.57
C THR A 78 -0.30 -3.47 5.81
N ALA A 79 0.08 -3.71 7.07
CA ALA A 79 1.05 -4.72 7.44
C ALA A 79 0.56 -6.14 7.08
N ALA A 80 -0.70 -6.46 7.37
CA ALA A 80 -1.31 -7.73 6.97
C ALA A 80 -1.31 -7.90 5.45
N GLY A 81 -1.64 -6.84 4.69
CA GLY A 81 -1.58 -6.84 3.23
C GLY A 81 -0.17 -7.09 2.68
N VAL A 82 0.84 -6.45 3.28
CA VAL A 82 2.26 -6.67 2.91
C VAL A 82 2.66 -8.13 3.17
N CYS A 83 2.37 -8.65 4.36
CA CYS A 83 2.67 -10.05 4.70
C CYS A 83 1.98 -11.03 3.74
N ALA A 84 0.68 -10.81 3.47
CA ALA A 84 -0.07 -11.62 2.53
C ALA A 84 0.49 -11.53 1.11
N GLY A 85 0.91 -10.35 0.67
CA GLY A 85 1.57 -10.12 -0.62
C GLY A 85 2.87 -10.90 -0.75
N ILE A 86 3.75 -10.84 0.26
CA ILE A 86 5.01 -11.59 0.28
C ILE A 86 4.74 -13.10 0.16
N VAL A 87 3.80 -13.63 0.94
CA VAL A 87 3.42 -15.05 0.89
C VAL A 87 2.84 -15.42 -0.47
N ALA A 88 1.94 -14.60 -1.03
CA ALA A 88 1.36 -14.83 -2.35
C ALA A 88 2.43 -14.83 -3.45
N THR A 89 3.39 -13.91 -3.42
CA THR A 89 4.52 -13.89 -4.35
C THR A 89 5.39 -15.14 -4.21
N ALA A 90 5.68 -15.58 -2.98
CA ALA A 90 6.45 -16.79 -2.76
C ALA A 90 5.75 -18.04 -3.31
N ILE A 91 4.43 -18.15 -3.13
CA ILE A 91 3.61 -19.23 -3.70
C ILE A 91 3.60 -19.15 -5.23
N ALA A 92 3.43 -17.95 -5.80
CA ALA A 92 3.44 -17.75 -7.25
C ALA A 92 4.77 -18.19 -7.87
N VAL A 93 5.91 -17.82 -7.27
CA VAL A 93 7.25 -18.25 -7.72
C VAL A 93 7.41 -19.77 -7.59
N LEU A 94 6.91 -20.38 -6.52
CA LEU A 94 6.98 -21.82 -6.32
C LEU A 94 6.21 -22.60 -7.40
N LEU A 95 5.02 -22.14 -7.78
CA LEU A 95 4.15 -22.81 -8.75
C LEU A 95 4.53 -22.49 -10.20
N ALA A 96 4.81 -21.22 -10.50
CA ALA A 96 5.10 -20.76 -11.85
C ALA A 96 6.58 -20.96 -12.25
N GLY A 97 7.50 -21.06 -11.28
CA GLY A 97 8.93 -21.21 -11.53
C GLY A 97 9.29 -22.39 -12.43
N PRO A 98 8.85 -23.64 -12.13
CA PRO A 98 9.13 -24.79 -12.98
C PRO A 98 8.57 -24.64 -14.40
N TRP A 99 7.37 -24.07 -14.52
CA TRP A 99 6.72 -23.85 -15.82
C TRP A 99 7.48 -22.81 -16.66
N LEU A 100 7.89 -21.69 -16.07
CA LEU A 100 8.71 -20.67 -16.73
C LEU A 100 10.07 -21.22 -17.19
N GLN A 101 10.70 -22.04 -16.34
CA GLN A 101 12.00 -22.61 -16.65
C GLN A 101 11.93 -23.59 -17.84
N GLN A 102 10.88 -24.40 -17.91
CA GLN A 102 10.70 -25.36 -19.01
C GLN A 102 10.38 -24.68 -20.34
N GLN A 103 9.57 -23.61 -20.31
CA GLN A 103 9.03 -23.03 -21.54
C GLN A 103 9.85 -21.84 -22.06
N PHE A 104 10.49 -21.09 -21.17
CA PHE A 104 11.24 -19.86 -21.51
C PHE A 104 12.71 -19.92 -21.08
N GLY A 105 13.15 -20.97 -20.37
CA GLY A 105 14.51 -21.07 -19.84
C GLY A 105 14.80 -20.09 -18.69
N ILE A 106 13.79 -19.39 -18.18
CA ILE A 106 13.94 -18.37 -17.13
C ILE A 106 13.94 -19.04 -15.77
N THR A 107 15.04 -18.92 -15.03
CA THR A 107 15.14 -19.43 -13.65
C THR A 107 14.72 -18.36 -12.66
N LEU A 108 13.56 -18.54 -12.03
CA LEU A 108 13.15 -17.72 -10.89
C LEU A 108 13.82 -18.25 -9.62
N SER A 109 14.88 -17.55 -9.17
CA SER A 109 15.55 -17.87 -7.92
C SER A 109 14.71 -17.41 -6.72
N ARG A 110 14.52 -18.30 -5.72
CA ARG A 110 13.96 -17.94 -4.41
C ARG A 110 15.03 -17.19 -3.62
N SER A 111 15.16 -15.91 -3.91
CA SER A 111 16.01 -15.00 -3.15
C SER A 111 15.19 -14.31 -2.06
N ALA A 112 15.81 -14.08 -0.91
CA ALA A 112 15.24 -13.21 0.10
C ALA A 112 15.11 -11.78 -0.46
N PRO A 113 14.17 -10.96 0.05
CA PRO A 113 13.97 -9.62 -0.47
C PRO A 113 15.27 -8.81 -0.45
N GLY A 114 15.64 -8.25 -1.60
CA GLY A 114 16.82 -7.40 -1.72
C GLY A 114 16.65 -6.07 -0.99
N SER A 115 17.73 -5.30 -0.85
CA SER A 115 17.72 -3.99 -0.18
C SER A 115 16.71 -2.99 -0.80
N SER A 116 16.58 -3.00 -2.13
CA SER A 116 15.57 -2.20 -2.84
C SER A 116 14.13 -2.62 -2.53
N GLN A 117 13.87 -3.92 -2.40
CA GLN A 117 12.54 -4.43 -2.06
C GLN A 117 12.16 -4.10 -0.62
N TRP A 118 13.11 -4.16 0.32
CA TRP A 118 12.91 -3.70 1.69
C TRP A 118 12.57 -2.20 1.76
N LEU A 119 13.24 -1.38 0.95
CA LEU A 119 12.90 0.04 0.81
C LEU A 119 11.47 0.24 0.28
N LEU A 120 11.06 -0.52 -0.73
CA LEU A 120 9.69 -0.45 -1.26
C LEU A 120 8.65 -0.89 -0.23
N ILE A 121 8.90 -1.99 0.49
CA ILE A 121 8.02 -2.47 1.57
C ILE A 121 7.90 -1.40 2.66
N GLY A 122 9.02 -0.83 3.11
CA GLY A 122 9.03 0.27 4.07
C GLY A 122 8.27 1.49 3.57
N GLY A 123 8.42 1.84 2.29
CA GLY A 123 7.70 2.92 1.64
C GLY A 123 6.19 2.69 1.61
N VAL A 124 5.73 1.48 1.28
CA VAL A 124 4.30 1.12 1.28
C VAL A 124 3.72 1.16 2.69
N LEU A 125 4.45 0.64 3.69
CA LEU A 125 4.01 0.70 5.09
C LEU A 125 3.90 2.16 5.57
N ALA A 126 4.89 2.99 5.28
CA ALA A 126 4.87 4.41 5.61
C ALA A 126 3.72 5.13 4.89
N ALA A 127 3.51 4.86 3.60
CA ALA A 127 2.42 5.46 2.84
C ALA A 127 1.05 5.02 3.34
N GLY A 128 0.86 3.75 3.70
CA GLY A 128 -0.38 3.23 4.29
C GLY A 128 -0.68 3.86 5.64
N TRP A 129 0.33 4.02 6.49
CA TRP A 129 0.20 4.71 7.76
C TRP A 129 -0.12 6.21 7.59
N LEU A 130 0.55 6.90 6.67
CA LEU A 130 0.25 8.30 6.37
C LEU A 130 -1.16 8.46 5.78
N ALA A 131 -1.58 7.53 4.92
CA ALA A 131 -2.93 7.53 4.34
C ALA A 131 -4.01 7.31 5.40
N SER A 132 -3.76 6.47 6.42
CA SER A 132 -4.72 6.23 7.51
C SER A 132 -4.83 7.41 8.50
N LEU A 133 -3.84 8.30 8.56
CA LEU A 133 -3.94 9.54 9.34
C LEU A 133 -4.95 10.54 8.74
N MET A 134 -5.17 10.52 7.42
CA MET A 134 -6.11 11.42 6.74
C MET A 134 -7.56 11.30 7.27
N PRO A 135 -8.18 10.10 7.36
CA PRO A 135 -9.49 9.95 7.95
C PRO A 135 -9.49 10.23 9.47
N GLY A 136 -8.40 9.93 10.18
CA GLY A 136 -8.25 10.27 11.60
C GLY A 136 -8.30 11.79 11.86
N TRP A 137 -7.64 12.57 11.00
CA TRP A 137 -7.70 14.03 11.07
C TRP A 137 -9.08 14.58 10.68
N ARG A 138 -9.76 13.95 9.72
CA ARG A 138 -11.15 14.27 9.36
C ARG A 138 -12.11 14.03 10.52
N ALA A 139 -11.97 12.90 11.21
CA ALA A 139 -12.73 12.58 12.42
C ALA A 139 -12.46 13.60 13.54
N TYR A 140 -11.21 14.03 13.72
CA TYR A 140 -10.85 15.09 14.67
C TYR A 140 -11.53 16.43 14.35
N ARG A 141 -11.57 16.85 13.08
CA ARG A 141 -12.23 18.11 12.66
C ARG A 141 -13.75 18.07 12.81
N LEU A 142 -14.38 16.97 12.41
CA LEU A 142 -15.81 16.73 12.65
C LEU A 142 -16.13 16.77 14.15
N SER A 143 -15.19 16.26 14.96
CA SER A 143 -15.29 16.37 16.40
C SER A 143 -15.36 17.84 16.82
N LEU A 144 -14.30 18.60 16.57
CA LEU A 144 -14.17 19.98 17.02
C LEU A 144 -15.36 20.90 16.62
N ALA A 145 -15.91 20.72 15.42
CA ALA A 145 -17.02 21.54 14.92
C ALA A 145 -18.35 21.36 15.69
N ASP A 146 -18.69 20.12 16.07
CA ASP A 146 -19.92 19.84 16.83
C ASP A 146 -19.81 20.25 18.31
N GLY A 147 -18.59 20.42 18.84
CA GLY A 147 -18.36 20.86 20.23
C GLY A 147 -18.65 22.34 20.47
N LEU A 148 -18.87 23.14 19.42
CA LEU A 148 -19.08 24.59 19.49
C LEU A 148 -20.51 25.04 19.14
N SER A 149 -21.46 24.12 18.94
CA SER A 149 -22.88 24.49 18.85
C SER A 149 -23.60 24.19 20.17
N PRO A 150 -23.68 25.14 21.11
CA PRO A 150 -24.61 25.04 22.22
C PRO A 150 -26.02 25.09 21.61
N ARG A 151 -26.75 23.97 21.65
CA ARG A 151 -28.18 23.99 21.38
C ARG A 151 -28.86 24.41 22.67
N ALA A 152 -29.34 25.66 22.67
CA ALA A 152 -30.39 26.13 23.57
C ALA A 152 -31.69 25.37 23.31
#